data_AF-A0A7X5N4Z4-F1
#
_entry.id   AF-A0A7X5N4Z4-F1
#
_cell.length_a   1.000
_cell.length_b   1.000
_cell.length_c   1.000
_cell.angle_alpha   90.00
_cell.angle_beta   90.00
_cell.angle_gamma   90.00
#
_symmetry.space_group_name_H-M   'P 1'
#
loop_
_entity.id
_entity.type
_entity.pdbx_description
1 polymer ?
#
loop_
_entity_poly.entity_id
_entity_poly.type
_entity_poly.pdbx_seq_one_letter_code
_entity_poly.pdbx_strand_id
1 'polypeptide(L)' 'LRIDWGGDLDDEDFARDLDVPDLMAVAFDRLREHGYSLWNWNTGGDAYAGWIALSRDDDAMLALTSLLGVEVRLGNEAF' A
#
# COMPACT_ATOMS: atom_id res chain seq x y z
N LEU A 1 9.40 -2.93 -12.31
CA LEU A 1 9.16 -1.72 -11.48
C LEU A 1 10.28 -1.62 -10.47
N ARG A 2 10.89 -0.45 -10.29
CA ARG A 2 11.78 -0.17 -9.16
C ARG A 2 11.26 1.11 -8.51
N ILE A 3 11.01 1.08 -7.21
CA ILE A 3 10.56 2.24 -6.44
C ILE A 3 11.81 2.98 -5.96
N ASP A 4 11.83 4.29 -6.17
CA ASP A 4 12.82 5.18 -5.58
C ASP A 4 12.30 5.64 -4.22
N TRP A 5 12.95 5.17 -3.16
CA TRP A 5 12.59 5.46 -1.77
C TRP A 5 13.24 6.75 -1.25
N GLY A 6 14.11 7.39 -2.04
CA GLY A 6 14.91 8.54 -1.59
C GLY A 6 16.14 8.17 -0.75
N GLY A 7 16.42 6.87 -0.60
CA GLY A 7 17.55 6.33 0.14
C GLY A 7 17.61 4.80 0.04
N ASP A 8 18.51 4.20 0.80
CA ASP A 8 18.68 2.74 0.88
C ASP A 8 17.94 2.19 2.10
N LEU A 9 16.94 1.34 1.90
CA LEU A 9 16.18 0.74 2.99
C LEU A 9 17.00 -0.28 3.80
N ASP A 10 18.12 -0.76 3.27
CA ASP A 10 19.06 -1.62 3.99
C ASP A 10 19.99 -0.81 4.93
N ASP A 11 19.99 0.52 4.83
CA ASP A 11 20.68 1.42 5.75
C ASP A 11 19.78 1.71 6.97
N GLU A 12 20.20 1.23 8.15
CA GLU A 12 19.46 1.41 9.40
C GLU A 12 19.26 2.88 9.78
N ASP A 13 20.21 3.76 9.47
CA ASP A 13 20.10 5.18 9.79
C ASP A 13 19.02 5.85 8.92
N PHE A 14 18.92 5.46 7.65
CA PHE A 14 17.85 5.91 6.76
C PHE A 14 16.50 5.33 7.16
N ALA A 15 16.44 4.02 7.39
CA ALA A 15 15.20 3.31 7.70
C ALA A 15 14.59 3.74 9.04
N ARG A 16 15.40 4.19 10.01
CA ARG A 16 14.94 4.64 11.33
C ARG A 16 14.01 5.84 11.28
N ASP A 17 14.19 6.72 10.31
CA ASP A 17 13.41 7.96 10.16
C ASP A 17 12.15 7.77 9.29
N LEU A 18 11.94 6.56 8.75
CA LEU A 18 10.79 6.25 7.88
C LEU A 18 9.65 5.62 8.68
N ASP A 19 8.44 6.08 8.38
CA ASP A 19 7.22 5.41 8.85
C ASP A 19 6.59 4.56 7.73
N VAL A 20 5.92 3.48 8.12
CA VAL A 20 5.30 2.55 7.16
C VAL A 20 4.23 3.23 6.30
N PRO A 21 3.34 4.10 6.83
CA PRO A 21 2.39 4.86 6.01
C PRO A 21 3.07 5.73 4.94
N ASP A 22 4.22 6.33 5.23
CA ASP A 22 4.97 7.15 4.26
C ASP A 22 5.54 6.28 3.14
N LEU A 23 6.09 5.12 3.47
CA LEU A 23 6.53 4.14 2.49
C LEU A 23 5.36 3.64 1.63
N MET A 24 4.21 3.37 2.24
CA MET A 24 3.01 2.93 1.52
C MET A 24 2.49 4.00 0.55
N ALA A 25 2.55 5.28 0.92
CA ALA A 25 2.19 6.38 0.04
C ALA A 25 3.13 6.50 -1.16
N VAL A 26 4.46 6.44 -0.95
CA VAL A 26 5.45 6.44 -2.05
C VAL A 26 5.25 5.24 -2.97
N ALA A 27 5.01 4.06 -2.41
CA ALA A 27 4.74 2.86 -3.18
C ALA A 27 3.46 2.98 -4.01
N PHE A 28 2.38 3.52 -3.42
CA PHE A 28 1.10 3.75 -4.10
C PHE A 28 1.29 4.62 -5.35
N ASP A 29 1.96 5.77 -5.21
CA ASP A 29 2.17 6.70 -6.33
C ASP A 29 2.95 6.04 -7.48
N ARG A 30 4.04 5.34 -7.15
CA ARG A 30 4.86 4.64 -8.16
C ARG A 30 4.14 3.46 -8.80
N LEU A 31 3.33 2.71 -8.05
CA LEU A 31 2.58 1.58 -8.60
C LEU A 31 1.49 2.05 -9.57
N ARG A 32 0.83 3.16 -9.24
CA ARG A 32 -0.23 3.75 -10.07
C ARG A 32 0.28 4.22 -11.44
N GLU A 33 1.50 4.73 -11.51
CA GLU A 33 2.18 5.07 -12.78
C GLU A 33 2.26 3.86 -13.74
N HIS A 34 2.22 2.64 -13.20
CA HIS A 34 2.32 1.38 -13.95
C HIS A 34 0.99 0.60 -14.01
N GLY A 35 -0.12 1.22 -13.63
CA GLY A 35 -1.45 0.61 -13.69
C GLY A 35 -1.72 -0.43 -12.60
N TYR A 36 -1.06 -0.29 -11.45
CA TYR A 36 -1.33 -1.07 -10.24
C TYR A 36 -1.96 -0.21 -9.15
N SER A 37 -2.83 -0.83 -8.36
CA SER A 37 -3.42 -0.25 -7.16
C SER A 37 -2.89 -1.00 -5.94
N LEU A 38 -2.33 -0.25 -4.99
CA LEU A 38 -1.95 -0.74 -3.67
C LEU A 38 -3.11 -0.55 -2.72
N TRP A 39 -3.52 -1.62 -2.06
CA TRP A 39 -4.60 -1.65 -1.10
C TRP A 39 -4.04 -1.88 0.30
N ASN A 40 -4.59 -1.16 1.27
CA ASN A 40 -4.33 -1.35 2.68
C ASN A 40 -5.55 -2.04 3.32
N TRP A 41 -5.31 -2.91 4.30
CA TRP A 41 -6.33 -3.62 5.05
C TRP A 41 -6.18 -3.31 6.55
N ASN A 42 -7.28 -2.88 7.17
CA ASN A 42 -7.39 -2.77 8.61
C ASN A 42 -7.27 -4.13 9.30
N THR A 43 -6.08 -4.43 9.84
CA THR A 43 -5.85 -5.65 10.62
C THR A 43 -6.47 -5.60 12.01
N GLY A 44 -6.99 -4.44 12.45
CA GLY A 44 -7.52 -4.22 13.79
C GLY A 44 -6.44 -4.17 14.89
N GLY A 45 -5.16 -4.05 14.51
CA GLY A 45 -4.03 -4.01 15.43
C GLY A 45 -2.82 -3.28 14.85
N ASP A 46 -1.65 -3.48 15.46
CA ASP A 46 -0.40 -2.78 15.12
C ASP A 46 0.34 -3.40 13.92
N ALA A 47 -0.43 -3.91 12.95
CA ALA A 47 0.11 -4.60 11.79
C ALA A 47 -0.42 -3.97 10.50
N TYR A 48 0.49 -3.76 9.55
CA TYR A 48 0.15 -3.31 8.21
C TYR A 48 -0.04 -4.52 7.30
N ALA A 49 -1.22 -4.65 6.71
CA ALA A 49 -1.50 -5.67 5.71
C ALA A 49 -2.06 -5.01 4.46
N GLY A 50 -1.77 -5.60 3.31
CA GLY A 50 -2.21 -5.04 2.04
C GLY A 50 -1.88 -5.95 0.88
N TRP A 51 -2.34 -5.58 -0.30
CA TRP A 51 -2.03 -6.30 -1.52
C TRP A 51 -1.96 -5.34 -2.70
N ILE A 52 -1.37 -5.84 -3.79
CA ILE A 52 -1.27 -5.11 -5.05
C ILE A 52 -2.11 -5.85 -6.09
N ALA A 53 -2.95 -5.11 -6.79
CA ALA A 53 -3.74 -5.61 -7.91
C ALA A 53 -3.57 -4.69 -9.13
N LEU A 54 -3.98 -5.14 -10.31
CA LEU A 54 -4.04 -4.26 -11.48
C LEU A 54 -5.20 -3.29 -11.30
N SER A 55 -4.99 -2.01 -11.59
CA SER A 55 -6.00 -0.96 -11.37
C SER A 55 -7.28 -1.17 -12.20
N ARG A 56 -7.19 -1.92 -13.31
CA ARG A 56 -8.38 -2.30 -14.10
C ARG A 56 -9.35 -3.22 -13.34
N ASP A 57 -8.88 -3.86 -12.27
CA ASP A 57 -9.65 -4.80 -11.46
C ASP A 57 -10.18 -4.14 -10.17
N ASP A 58 -10.01 -2.83 -9.97
CA ASP A 58 -10.36 -2.12 -8.74
C ASP A 58 -11.84 -2.26 -8.36
N ASP A 59 -12.76 -2.17 -9.32
CA ASP A 59 -14.19 -2.36 -9.08
C ASP A 59 -14.52 -3.78 -8.59
N ALA A 60 -13.87 -4.79 -9.18
CA ALA A 60 -14.03 -6.18 -8.77
C ALA A 60 -13.43 -6.43 -7.38
N MET A 61 -12.30 -5.79 -7.08
CA MET A 61 -11.68 -5.85 -5.77
C MET A 61 -12.56 -5.24 -4.68
N LEU A 62 -13.15 -4.06 -4.93
CA LEU A 62 -14.08 -3.41 -3.99
C LEU A 62 -15.33 -4.27 -3.74
N ALA A 63 -15.87 -4.90 -4.78
CA ALA A 63 -17.00 -5.81 -4.64
C ALA A 63 -16.63 -7.04 -3.79
N LEU A 64 -15.44 -7.61 -3.99
CA LEU A 64 -14.95 -8.76 -3.23
C LEU A 64 -14.71 -8.42 -1.75
N THR A 65 -14.06 -7.30 -1.45
CA THR A 65 -13.78 -6.89 -0.06
C THR A 65 -15.06 -6.57 0.70
N SER A 66 -16.03 -5.95 0.03
CA SER A 66 -17.39 -5.75 0.57
C SER A 66 -18.09 -7.08 0.88
N LEU A 67 -18.02 -8.06 -0.03
CA LEU A 67 -18.60 -9.39 0.18
C LEU A 67 -17.96 -10.13 1.36
N LEU A 68 -16.64 -9.99 1.52
CA LEU A 68 -15.87 -10.63 2.60
C LEU A 68 -15.95 -9.86 3.93
N GLY A 69 -16.55 -8.67 3.96
CA GLY A 69 -16.62 -7.83 5.16
C GLY A 69 -15.25 -7.27 5.58
N VAL A 70 -14.35 -7.06 4.63
CA VAL A 70 -12.99 -6.56 4.87
C VAL A 70 -12.98 -5.04 4.63
N GLU A 71 -12.58 -4.27 5.65
CA GLU A 71 -12.37 -2.82 5.50
C GLU A 71 -11.04 -2.57 4.80
N VAL A 72 -11.09 -1.88 3.66
CA VAL A 72 -9.92 -1.54 2.86
C VAL A 72 -9.87 -0.06 2.55
N ARG A 73 -8.65 0.44 2.38
CA ARG A 73 -8.32 1.80 1.95
C ARG A 73 -7.24 1.74 0.87
N LEU A 74 -7.02 2.83 0.14
CA LEU A 74 -5.89 2.89 -0.78
C LEU A 74 -4.57 2.96 -0.02
N GLY A 75 -3.47 2.54 -0.65
CA GLY A 75 -2.15 2.47 0.00
C GLY A 75 -1.62 3.81 0.52
N ASN A 76 -2.06 4.92 -0.05
CA ASN A 76 -1.74 6.27 0.43
C ASN A 76 -2.61 6.75 1.59
N GLU A 77 -3.58 5.94 2.02
CA GLU A 77 -4.46 6.23 3.15
C GLU A 77 -4.04 5.36 4.34
N ALA A 78 -3.70 6.01 5.46
CA ALA A 78 -3.40 5.33 6.71
C ALA A 78 -4.66 4.69 7.32
N PHE A 79 -4.49 3.60 8.07
CA PHE A 79 -5.53 3.01 8.92
C PHE A 79 -5.47 3.53 10.34
#